data_AF-A0A383BBB2-F1
#
_entry.id   AF-A0A383BBB2-F1
#
_cell.length_a   1.000
_cell.length_b   1.000
_cell.length_c   1.000
_cell.angle_alpha   90.00
_cell.angle_beta   90.00
_cell.angle_gamma   90.00
#
_symmetry.space_group_name_H-M   'P 1'
#
loop_
_entity.id
_entity.type
_entity.pdbx_description
1 polymer ?
#
loop_
_entity_poly.entity_id
_entity_poly.type
_entity_poly.pdbx_seq_one_letter_code
_entity_poly.pdbx_strand_id
1 'polypeptide(L)'
;PIYSSPGTHYASPSIYEKDTISLSDILLTMAEQLKVIVLVPFITVFLTFTYVYFIQQPQYVSWATVLLPSSGSSNLGGLAGIASQFGVAVPTGTQADLSSPSLYPELLRSRKFAEIILSKKFYTEKYKQTLPLLSILTHGKNPPPFSHEKLVDMATKILNGGVLRFEVASRESQFSVISVKLFEPVLTKELTDVVLSELDLLNRHFKSQTVTEKTIFIENRIASVGNDLKLSEQRLMAFNEKNRQI
;
A
#
# COMPACT_ATOMS: atom_id res chain seq x y z
N PRO A 1 -44.99 -20.60 -96.68
CA PRO A 1 -45.95 -21.54 -96.07
C PRO A 1 -45.35 -22.13 -94.78
N ILE A 2 -45.43 -21.42 -93.65
CA ILE A 2 -46.45 -21.58 -92.58
C ILE A 2 -46.60 -23.03 -92.13
N TYR A 3 -46.09 -23.34 -90.93
CA TYR A 3 -46.94 -23.80 -89.83
C TYR A 3 -46.29 -23.49 -88.47
N SER A 4 -47.14 -23.11 -87.53
CA SER A 4 -46.85 -22.54 -86.22
C SER A 4 -47.33 -23.46 -85.08
N SER A 5 -46.68 -23.30 -83.92
CA SER A 5 -47.12 -23.59 -82.53
C SER A 5 -47.09 -25.05 -82.04
N PRO A 6 -47.03 -25.34 -80.71
CA PRO A 6 -47.23 -24.46 -79.53
C PRO A 6 -46.13 -24.53 -78.44
N GLY A 7 -46.17 -23.57 -77.49
CA GLY A 7 -45.19 -23.41 -76.42
C GLY A 7 -45.39 -24.30 -75.19
N THR A 8 -44.47 -24.18 -74.24
CA THR A 8 -44.69 -24.47 -72.81
C THR A 8 -43.78 -23.58 -71.98
N HIS A 9 -44.40 -22.79 -71.10
CA HIS A 9 -43.73 -22.11 -70.00
C HIS A 9 -43.09 -23.17 -69.10
N TYR A 10 -41.77 -23.23 -69.04
CA TYR A 10 -41.10 -23.89 -67.93
C TYR A 10 -40.81 -22.83 -66.88
N ALA A 11 -41.59 -22.91 -65.80
CA ALA A 11 -41.32 -22.25 -64.55
C ALA A 11 -39.87 -22.58 -64.13
N SER A 12 -39.05 -21.54 -63.95
CA SER A 12 -37.76 -21.67 -63.30
C SER A 12 -38.01 -22.24 -61.89
N PRO A 13 -37.46 -23.42 -61.54
CA PRO A 13 -37.54 -23.89 -60.17
C PRO A 13 -36.66 -22.97 -59.31
N SER A 14 -37.23 -22.60 -58.17
CA SER A 14 -36.66 -21.85 -57.07
C SER A 14 -35.14 -22.05 -56.87
N ILE A 15 -34.35 -21.02 -57.15
CA ILE A 15 -33.03 -20.84 -56.52
C ILE A 15 -33.28 -20.30 -55.11
N TYR A 16 -33.68 -21.21 -54.23
CA TYR A 16 -33.55 -21.04 -52.78
C TYR A 16 -33.07 -22.37 -52.22
N GLU A 17 -31.99 -22.90 -52.79
CA GLU A 17 -31.15 -23.82 -52.04
C GLU A 17 -30.49 -22.95 -50.96
N LYS A 18 -31.15 -22.87 -49.81
CA LYS A 18 -30.53 -22.31 -48.63
C LYS A 18 -29.29 -23.16 -48.39
N ASP A 19 -28.13 -22.53 -48.39
CA ASP A 19 -26.94 -22.99 -47.67
C ASP A 19 -27.27 -23.05 -46.16
N THR A 20 -28.25 -23.89 -45.80
CA THR A 20 -28.50 -24.27 -44.42
C THR A 20 -27.46 -25.33 -44.13
N ILE A 21 -26.39 -24.91 -43.48
CA ILE A 21 -25.39 -25.80 -42.90
C ILE A 21 -26.15 -26.87 -42.10
N SER A 22 -26.19 -28.10 -42.62
CA SER A 22 -26.89 -29.19 -41.98
C SER A 22 -26.07 -29.67 -40.77
N LEU A 23 -26.74 -29.99 -39.66
CA LEU A 23 -26.05 -30.50 -38.45
C LEU A 23 -25.21 -31.75 -38.75
N SER A 24 -25.63 -32.54 -39.73
CA SER A 24 -24.91 -33.72 -40.22
C SER A 24 -23.57 -33.36 -40.87
N ASP A 25 -23.50 -32.27 -41.63
CA ASP A 25 -22.28 -31.84 -42.32
C ASP A 25 -21.23 -31.32 -41.32
N ILE A 26 -21.68 -30.63 -40.26
CA ILE A 26 -20.84 -30.22 -39.13
C ILE A 26 -20.30 -31.45 -38.39
N LEU A 27 -21.17 -32.41 -38.05
CA LEU A 27 -20.78 -33.64 -37.35
C LEU A 27 -19.80 -34.49 -38.17
N LEU A 28 -20.00 -34.58 -39.49
CA LEU A 28 -19.10 -35.29 -40.39
C LEU A 28 -17.73 -34.61 -40.44
N THR A 29 -17.70 -33.27 -40.58
CA THR A 29 -16.45 -32.49 -40.55
C THR A 29 -15.71 -32.64 -39.21
N MET A 30 -16.44 -32.67 -38.09
CA MET A 30 -15.86 -32.90 -36.76
C MET A 30 -15.30 -34.33 -36.60
N ALA A 31 -16.00 -35.33 -37.14
CA ALA A 31 -15.54 -36.72 -37.08
C ALA A 31 -14.29 -36.94 -37.95
N GLU A 32 -14.24 -36.32 -39.13
CA GLU A 32 -13.09 -36.40 -40.05
C GLU A 32 -11.84 -35.74 -39.45
N GLN A 33 -12.01 -34.64 -38.72
CA GLN A 33 -10.93 -33.92 -38.05
C GLN A 33 -10.82 -34.21 -36.54
N LEU A 34 -11.39 -35.32 -36.05
CA LEU A 34 -11.42 -35.67 -34.63
C LEU A 34 -10.02 -35.68 -33.98
N LYS A 35 -9.00 -36.10 -34.75
CA LYS A 35 -7.60 -36.07 -34.30
C LYS A 35 -7.14 -34.64 -33.98
N VAL A 36 -7.48 -33.65 -34.80
CA VAL A 36 -7.14 -32.23 -34.55
C VAL A 36 -7.94 -31.69 -33.36
N ILE A 37 -9.24 -32.01 -33.30
CA ILE A 37 -10.14 -31.58 -32.23
C ILE A 37 -9.68 -32.08 -30.85
N VAL A 38 -9.11 -33.28 -30.76
CA VAL A 38 -8.59 -33.83 -29.49
C VAL A 38 -7.15 -33.39 -29.23
N LEU A 39 -6.30 -33.31 -30.26
CA LEU A 39 -4.87 -33.05 -30.11
C LEU A 39 -4.57 -31.58 -29.76
N VAL A 40 -5.31 -30.62 -30.33
CA VAL A 40 -5.13 -29.19 -30.02
C VAL A 40 -5.40 -28.86 -28.54
N PRO A 41 -6.55 -29.23 -27.94
CA PRO A 41 -6.78 -28.98 -26.52
C PRO A 41 -5.84 -29.80 -25.65
N PHE A 42 -5.47 -31.03 -26.04
CA PHE A 42 -4.50 -31.82 -25.29
C PHE A 42 -3.13 -31.13 -25.20
N ILE A 43 -2.60 -30.64 -26.33
CA ILE A 43 -1.34 -29.88 -26.34
C ILE A 43 -1.48 -28.60 -25.54
N THR A 44 -2.60 -27.89 -25.66
CA THR A 44 -2.84 -26.64 -24.90
C THR A 44 -2.89 -26.87 -23.39
N VAL A 45 -3.58 -27.93 -22.95
CA VAL A 45 -3.65 -28.32 -21.53
C VAL A 45 -2.27 -28.79 -21.04
N PHE A 46 -1.54 -29.56 -21.85
CA PHE A 46 -0.20 -30.01 -21.51
C PHE A 46 0.79 -28.84 -21.37
N LEU A 47 0.72 -27.86 -22.28
CA LEU A 47 1.57 -26.67 -22.24
C LEU A 47 1.25 -25.79 -21.03
N THR A 48 -0.04 -25.57 -20.75
CA THR A 48 -0.47 -24.78 -19.58
C THR A 48 -0.12 -25.48 -18.27
N PHE A 49 -0.31 -26.79 -18.17
CA PHE A 49 0.11 -27.57 -17.01
C PHE A 49 1.62 -27.50 -16.76
N THR A 50 2.41 -27.68 -17.82
CA THR A 50 3.88 -27.59 -17.74
C THR A 50 4.31 -26.19 -17.29
N TYR A 51 3.68 -25.14 -17.83
CA TYR A 51 3.96 -23.76 -17.44
C TYR A 51 3.67 -23.50 -15.95
N VAL A 52 2.49 -23.88 -15.47
CA VAL A 52 2.09 -23.64 -14.06
C VAL A 52 2.93 -24.45 -13.09
N TYR A 53 3.25 -25.71 -13.40
CA TYR A 53 3.97 -26.57 -12.46
C TYR A 53 5.48 -26.27 -12.38
N PHE A 54 6.11 -25.92 -13.52
CA PHE A 54 7.57 -25.75 -13.56
C PHE A 54 8.04 -24.29 -13.52
N ILE A 55 7.29 -23.36 -14.12
CA ILE A 55 7.77 -21.98 -14.34
C ILE A 55 7.22 -21.02 -13.30
N GLN A 56 5.95 -21.20 -12.90
CA GLN A 56 5.30 -20.27 -11.98
C GLN A 56 5.80 -20.45 -10.55
N GLN A 57 6.49 -19.43 -10.02
CA GLN A 57 6.94 -19.45 -8.63
C GLN A 57 5.76 -19.24 -7.68
N PRO A 58 5.62 -20.07 -6.63
CA PRO A 58 4.58 -19.86 -5.63
C PRO A 58 4.77 -18.51 -4.94
N GLN A 59 3.66 -17.85 -4.62
CA GLN A 59 3.65 -16.59 -3.89
C GLN A 59 2.77 -16.78 -2.66
N TYR A 60 3.31 -16.48 -1.50
CA TYR A 60 2.65 -16.57 -0.22
C TYR A 60 2.40 -15.15 0.29
N VAL A 61 1.18 -14.93 0.77
CA VAL A 61 0.76 -13.66 1.36
C VAL A 61 0.52 -13.87 2.83
N SER A 62 1.09 -13.00 3.65
CA SER A 62 0.77 -12.87 5.07
C SER A 62 0.19 -11.49 5.29
N TRP A 63 -0.87 -11.38 6.08
CA TRP A 63 -1.52 -10.12 6.39
C TRP A 63 -1.68 -9.94 7.89
N ALA A 64 -1.65 -8.69 8.31
CA ALA A 64 -1.90 -8.28 9.68
C ALA A 64 -2.88 -7.11 9.69
N THR A 65 -3.95 -7.26 10.46
CA THR A 65 -4.93 -6.20 10.67
C THR A 65 -4.54 -5.39 11.89
N VAL A 66 -4.35 -4.10 11.70
CA VAL A 66 -3.96 -3.15 12.74
C VAL A 66 -5.08 -2.13 12.92
N LEU A 67 -5.44 -1.86 14.17
CA LEU A 67 -6.35 -0.77 14.50
C LEU A 67 -5.55 0.54 14.58
N LEU A 68 -5.89 1.48 13.71
CA LEU A 68 -5.30 2.81 13.70
C LEU A 68 -6.24 3.76 14.43
N PRO A 69 -5.82 4.37 15.55
CA PRO A 69 -6.68 5.34 16.22
C PRO A 69 -6.95 6.49 15.24
N SER A 70 -8.21 6.79 14.96
CA SER A 70 -8.50 8.05 14.30
C SER A 70 -8.02 9.15 15.25
N SER A 71 -7.25 10.11 14.73
CA SER A 71 -7.05 11.38 15.44
C SER A 71 -8.42 12.05 15.47
N GLY A 72 -9.23 11.68 16.46
CA GLY A 72 -10.44 12.39 16.76
C GLY A 72 -10.04 13.85 16.85
N SER A 73 -10.67 14.69 16.03
CA SER A 73 -10.57 16.14 16.13
C SER A 73 -11.07 16.51 17.52
N SER A 74 -10.20 16.37 18.52
CA SER A 74 -10.43 16.85 19.87
C SER A 74 -10.79 18.31 19.68
N ASN A 75 -12.01 18.66 20.08
CA ASN A 75 -12.68 19.92 19.84
C ASN A 75 -12.01 21.07 20.63
N LEU A 76 -10.71 21.21 20.45
CA LEU A 76 -9.82 22.18 21.08
C LEU A 76 -10.16 23.59 20.62
N GLY A 77 -10.88 23.77 19.51
CA GLY A 77 -11.34 25.08 19.05
C GLY A 77 -12.20 25.81 20.09
N GLY A 78 -13.05 25.09 20.85
CA GLY A 78 -13.86 25.69 21.91
C GLY A 78 -13.03 26.12 23.13
N LEU A 79 -12.06 25.31 23.53
CA LEU A 79 -11.19 25.60 24.68
C LEU A 79 -10.10 26.63 24.35
N ALA A 80 -9.59 26.63 23.12
CA ALA A 80 -8.63 27.61 22.62
C ALA A 80 -9.24 29.01 22.59
N GLY A 81 -10.53 29.13 22.23
CA GLY A 81 -11.25 30.40 22.28
C GLY A 81 -11.50 30.93 23.69
N ILE A 82 -11.57 30.05 24.70
CA ILE A 82 -11.65 30.47 26.12
C ILE A 82 -10.25 30.86 26.61
N ALA A 83 -9.22 30.07 26.32
CA ALA A 83 -7.84 30.35 26.73
C ALA A 83 -7.31 31.67 26.12
N SER A 84 -7.67 32.00 24.88
CA SER A 84 -7.30 33.28 24.27
C SER A 84 -7.92 34.50 24.98
N GLN A 85 -9.09 34.35 25.61
CA GLN A 85 -9.69 35.42 26.42
C GLN A 85 -8.91 35.70 27.71
N PHE A 86 -8.11 34.74 28.17
CA PHE A 86 -7.16 34.92 29.28
C PHE A 86 -5.76 35.32 28.81
N GLY A 87 -5.60 35.74 27.55
CA GLY A 87 -4.30 36.13 26.98
C GLY A 87 -3.34 34.94 26.75
N VAL A 88 -3.84 33.71 26.86
CA VAL A 88 -3.06 32.50 26.60
C VAL A 88 -3.22 32.14 25.13
N ALA A 89 -2.21 32.46 24.32
CA ALA A 89 -2.12 31.98 22.95
C ALA A 89 -1.90 30.46 22.97
N VAL A 90 -2.96 29.70 22.71
CA VAL A 90 -2.86 28.26 22.44
C VAL A 90 -2.28 28.10 21.03
N PRO A 91 -1.24 27.28 20.82
CA PRO A 91 -0.74 27.00 19.48
C PRO A 91 -1.86 26.42 18.62
N THR A 92 -2.44 27.25 17.76
CA THR A 92 -3.41 26.86 16.73
C THR A 92 -2.72 26.44 15.44
N GLY A 93 -1.37 26.49 15.41
CA GLY A 93 -0.59 25.96 14.31
C GLY A 93 -0.85 24.48 14.15
N THR A 94 -1.34 24.08 12.98
CA THR A 94 -1.38 22.69 12.52
C THR A 94 0.07 22.21 12.34
N GLN A 95 0.78 21.95 13.43
CA GLN A 95 1.97 21.12 13.38
C GLN A 95 1.51 19.75 12.90
N ALA A 96 2.05 19.30 11.76
CA ALA A 96 1.80 17.96 11.26
C ALA A 96 2.25 16.99 12.35
N ASP A 97 1.28 16.31 12.99
CA ASP A 97 1.61 15.27 13.95
C ASP A 97 2.21 14.11 13.17
N LEU A 98 3.55 14.02 13.21
CA LEU A 98 4.32 12.96 12.54
C LEU A 98 3.99 11.56 13.08
N SER A 99 3.26 11.51 14.20
CA SER A 99 2.74 10.29 14.81
C SER A 99 1.30 9.97 14.41
N SER A 100 0.71 10.78 13.52
CA SER A 100 -0.65 10.56 13.08
C SER A 100 -0.75 9.27 12.26
N PRO A 101 -1.76 8.42 12.53
CA PRO A 101 -1.91 7.17 11.79
C PRO A 101 -2.13 7.33 10.28
N SER A 102 -2.57 8.52 9.84
CA SER A 102 -2.64 8.89 8.42
C SER A 102 -1.30 8.87 7.70
N LEU A 103 -0.17 9.01 8.41
CA LEU A 103 1.16 9.01 7.83
C LEU A 103 1.76 7.59 7.70
N TYR A 104 1.11 6.57 8.26
CA TYR A 104 1.62 5.20 8.22
C TYR A 104 1.89 4.68 6.80
N PRO A 105 1.04 4.93 5.78
CA PRO A 105 1.34 4.55 4.40
C PRO A 105 2.62 5.21 3.88
N GLU A 106 2.87 6.47 4.24
CA GLU A 106 4.07 7.20 3.84
C GLU A 106 5.30 6.73 4.60
N LEU A 107 5.18 6.47 5.90
CA LEU A 107 6.25 5.90 6.72
C LEU A 107 6.69 4.54 6.20
N LEU A 108 5.75 3.65 5.87
CA LEU A 108 6.04 2.33 5.29
C LEU A 108 6.75 2.44 3.93
N ARG A 109 6.44 3.48 3.14
CA ARG A 109 7.10 3.74 1.84
C ARG A 109 8.41 4.50 1.96
N SER A 110 8.72 5.03 3.15
CA SER A 110 9.89 5.88 3.35
C SER A 110 11.20 5.12 3.16
N ARG A 111 12.22 5.82 2.64
CA ARG A 111 13.56 5.24 2.45
C ARG A 111 14.17 4.77 3.77
N LYS A 112 13.99 5.52 4.86
CA LYS A 112 14.52 5.17 6.19
C LYS A 112 13.92 3.86 6.70
N PHE A 113 12.61 3.67 6.54
CA PHE A 113 11.96 2.42 6.91
C PHE A 113 12.45 1.26 6.04
N ALA A 114 12.53 1.46 4.72
CA ALA A 114 13.07 0.46 3.80
C ALA A 114 14.50 0.06 4.16
N GLU A 115 15.40 1.01 4.44
CA GLU A 115 16.79 0.72 4.85
C GLU A 115 16.85 -0.13 6.13
N ILE A 116 16.03 0.18 7.13
CA ILE A 116 15.94 -0.61 8.37
C ILE A 116 15.51 -2.04 8.05
N ILE A 117 14.40 -2.23 7.33
CA ILE A 117 13.85 -3.55 7.00
C ILE A 117 14.77 -4.36 6.08
N LEU A 118 15.39 -3.71 5.08
CA LEU A 118 16.31 -4.32 4.13
C LEU A 118 17.59 -4.85 4.80
N SER A 119 18.01 -4.23 5.92
CA SER A 119 19.16 -4.68 6.70
C SER A 119 18.88 -5.91 7.57
N LYS A 120 17.61 -6.22 7.86
CA LYS A 120 17.22 -7.37 8.68
C LYS A 120 17.51 -8.67 7.97
N LYS A 121 17.91 -9.67 8.75
CA LYS A 121 18.31 -10.99 8.27
C LYS A 121 17.17 -11.98 8.44
N PHE A 122 16.91 -12.76 7.41
CA PHE A 122 15.87 -13.79 7.40
C PHE A 122 16.46 -15.10 6.92
N TYR A 123 15.99 -16.20 7.49
CA TYR A 123 16.30 -17.51 6.96
C TYR A 123 15.45 -17.75 5.70
N THR A 124 16.05 -18.37 4.68
CA THR A 124 15.38 -18.66 3.42
C THR A 124 15.66 -20.10 3.03
N GLU A 125 14.62 -20.88 2.79
CA GLU A 125 14.76 -22.30 2.43
C GLU A 125 15.44 -22.50 1.07
N LYS A 126 15.16 -21.62 0.11
CA LYS A 126 15.80 -21.57 -1.21
C LYS A 126 17.32 -21.43 -1.12
N TYR A 127 17.79 -20.67 -0.13
CA TYR A 127 19.22 -20.42 0.08
C TYR A 127 19.80 -21.28 1.21
N LYS A 128 19.00 -21.95 2.04
CA LYS A 128 19.44 -22.70 3.23
C LYS A 128 20.39 -21.89 4.12
N GLN A 129 20.18 -20.58 4.20
CA GLN A 129 21.06 -19.65 4.90
C GLN A 129 20.27 -18.41 5.30
N THR A 130 20.68 -17.80 6.42
CA THR A 130 20.18 -16.50 6.84
C THR A 130 20.87 -15.38 6.07
N LEU A 131 20.10 -14.63 5.26
CA LEU A 131 20.59 -13.53 4.43
C LEU A 131 19.85 -12.22 4.77
N PRO A 132 20.48 -11.05 4.58
CA PRO A 132 19.77 -9.78 4.65
C PRO A 132 18.66 -9.73 3.60
N LEU A 133 17.53 -9.10 3.91
CA LEU A 133 16.43 -8.94 2.96
C LEU A 133 16.88 -8.22 1.68
N LEU A 134 17.80 -7.27 1.78
CA LEU A 134 18.45 -6.63 0.63
C LEU A 134 19.01 -7.66 -0.36
N SER A 135 19.77 -8.64 0.13
CA SER A 135 20.34 -9.70 -0.70
C SER A 135 19.25 -10.60 -1.23
N ILE A 136 18.28 -11.00 -0.39
CA ILE A 136 17.15 -11.86 -0.78
C ILE A 136 16.36 -11.26 -1.96
N LEU A 137 16.12 -9.95 -1.96
CA LEU A 137 15.36 -9.24 -2.99
C LEU A 137 16.16 -8.89 -4.25
N THR A 138 17.49 -8.93 -4.22
CA THR A 138 18.33 -8.45 -5.34
C THR A 138 19.19 -9.55 -5.96
N HIS A 139 20.21 -10.06 -5.25
CA HIS A 139 21.26 -10.92 -5.80
C HIS A 139 21.34 -12.32 -5.17
N GLY A 140 20.56 -12.59 -4.12
CA GLY A 140 20.57 -13.84 -3.38
C GLY A 140 21.95 -14.14 -2.78
N LYS A 141 22.56 -15.25 -3.19
CA LYS A 141 23.92 -15.67 -2.77
C LYS A 141 25.04 -15.15 -3.67
N ASN A 142 24.72 -14.57 -4.82
CA ASN A 142 25.73 -14.11 -5.76
C ASN A 142 26.43 -12.85 -5.24
N PRO A 143 27.66 -12.55 -5.67
CA PRO A 143 28.28 -11.27 -5.33
C PRO A 143 27.40 -10.10 -5.81
N PRO A 144 27.37 -8.98 -5.05
CA PRO A 144 26.53 -7.84 -5.39
C PRO A 144 26.94 -7.26 -6.75
N PRO A 145 26.02 -7.21 -7.74
CA PRO A 145 26.35 -6.74 -9.09
C PRO A 145 26.52 -5.22 -9.19
N PHE A 146 26.02 -4.48 -8.19
CA PHE A 146 26.00 -3.02 -8.16
C PHE A 146 26.47 -2.48 -6.80
N SER A 147 26.69 -1.16 -6.73
CA SER A 147 26.98 -0.48 -5.46
C SER A 147 25.84 -0.68 -4.45
N HIS A 148 26.19 -0.63 -3.17
CA HIS A 148 25.22 -0.79 -2.08
C HIS A 148 24.02 0.15 -2.22
N GLU A 149 24.26 1.43 -2.54
CA GLU A 149 23.19 2.41 -2.71
C GLU A 149 22.24 2.06 -3.87
N LYS A 150 22.77 1.59 -5.00
CA LYS A 150 21.93 1.14 -6.13
C LYS A 150 21.10 -0.09 -5.76
N LEU A 151 21.66 -1.00 -4.98
CA LEU A 151 20.92 -2.18 -4.49
C LEU A 151 19.80 -1.77 -3.54
N VAL A 152 20.04 -0.80 -2.65
CA VAL A 152 19.02 -0.28 -1.74
C VAL A 152 17.88 0.39 -2.51
N ASP A 153 18.18 1.21 -3.52
CA ASP A 153 17.15 1.84 -4.35
C ASP A 153 16.30 0.80 -5.11
N MET A 154 16.97 -0.18 -5.73
CA MET A 154 16.29 -1.29 -6.42
C MET A 154 15.41 -2.09 -5.47
N ALA A 155 15.94 -2.48 -4.32
CA ALA A 155 15.21 -3.26 -3.33
C ALA A 155 14.04 -2.46 -2.71
N THR A 156 14.20 -1.15 -2.51
CA THR A 156 13.13 -0.27 -2.02
C THR A 156 11.98 -0.20 -3.04
N LYS A 157 12.30 -0.12 -4.33
CA LYS A 157 11.28 -0.18 -5.41
C LYS A 157 10.54 -1.51 -5.42
N ILE A 158 11.25 -2.64 -5.28
CA ILE A 158 10.65 -3.98 -5.18
C ILE A 158 9.76 -4.08 -3.93
N LEU A 159 10.26 -3.60 -2.80
CA LEU A 159 9.58 -3.61 -1.51
C LEU A 159 8.25 -2.86 -1.59
N ASN A 160 8.28 -1.61 -2.07
CA ASN A 160 7.10 -0.73 -2.15
C ASN A 160 6.15 -1.08 -3.32
N GLY A 161 6.66 -1.68 -4.39
CA GLY A 161 5.88 -1.97 -5.60
C GLY A 161 5.22 -3.35 -5.62
N GLY A 162 5.80 -4.33 -4.93
CA GLY A 162 5.38 -5.73 -5.07
C GLY A 162 5.28 -6.53 -3.78
N VAL A 163 6.07 -6.20 -2.76
CA VAL A 163 6.18 -6.99 -1.53
C VAL A 163 5.26 -6.46 -0.43
N LEU A 164 5.36 -5.18 -0.09
CA LEU A 164 4.57 -4.53 0.96
C LEU A 164 3.36 -3.85 0.36
N ARG A 165 2.19 -4.12 0.93
CA ARG A 165 0.96 -3.40 0.64
C ARG A 165 0.29 -2.95 1.93
N PHE A 166 -0.24 -1.74 1.89
CA PHE A 166 -1.03 -1.16 2.95
C PHE A 166 -2.40 -0.82 2.37
N GLU A 167 -3.45 -1.36 2.98
CA GLU A 167 -4.84 -1.20 2.53
C GLU A 167 -5.71 -0.79 3.72
N VAL A 168 -6.59 0.19 3.53
CA VAL A 168 -7.58 0.54 4.55
C VAL A 168 -8.76 -0.42 4.38
N ALA A 169 -9.18 -1.10 5.45
CA ALA A 169 -10.18 -2.17 5.37
C ALA A 169 -11.55 -1.67 4.87
N SER A 170 -11.93 -0.43 5.22
CA SER A 170 -13.08 0.28 4.68
C SER A 170 -12.94 1.78 4.95
N ARG A 171 -13.58 2.64 4.15
CA ARG A 171 -13.52 4.12 4.30
C ARG A 171 -13.99 4.61 5.67
N GLU A 172 -14.84 3.83 6.33
CA GLU A 172 -15.38 4.14 7.66
C GLU A 172 -14.70 3.36 8.78
N SER A 173 -13.81 2.43 8.42
CA SER A 173 -13.14 1.56 9.38
C SER A 173 -11.81 2.16 9.84
N GLN A 174 -11.55 2.06 11.14
CA GLN A 174 -10.24 2.36 11.72
C GLN A 174 -9.24 1.21 11.51
N PHE A 175 -9.69 0.07 10.94
CA PHE A 175 -8.80 -1.05 10.65
C PHE A 175 -8.05 -0.82 9.34
N SER A 176 -6.75 -1.07 9.39
CA SER A 176 -5.87 -1.11 8.23
C SER A 176 -5.20 -2.48 8.15
N VAL A 177 -4.92 -2.92 6.93
CA VAL A 177 -4.31 -4.22 6.66
C VAL A 177 -2.94 -3.98 6.04
N ILE A 178 -1.92 -4.50 6.70
CA ILE A 178 -0.56 -4.58 6.15
C ILE A 178 -0.40 -6.00 5.61
N SER A 179 -0.03 -6.13 4.35
CA SER A 179 0.26 -7.43 3.74
C SER A 179 1.65 -7.47 3.13
N VAL A 180 2.28 -8.63 3.26
CA VAL A 180 3.57 -8.96 2.70
C VAL A 180 3.37 -10.10 1.71
N LYS A 181 3.95 -10.00 0.53
CA LYS A 181 3.95 -11.07 -0.49
C LYS A 181 5.36 -11.46 -0.89
N LEU A 182 5.75 -12.71 -0.65
CA LEU A 182 7.04 -13.29 -1.03
C LEU A 182 6.91 -14.75 -1.47
N PHE A 183 8.02 -15.33 -1.93
CA PHE A 183 8.07 -16.68 -2.51
C PHE A 183 8.16 -17.82 -1.48
N GLU A 184 8.25 -17.51 -0.18
CA GLU A 184 8.35 -18.50 0.90
C GLU A 184 7.41 -18.17 2.07
N PRO A 185 6.66 -19.14 2.62
CA PRO A 185 5.65 -18.88 3.62
C PRO A 185 6.24 -18.41 4.96
N VAL A 186 7.33 -19.04 5.42
CA VAL A 186 8.00 -18.70 6.67
C VAL A 186 8.61 -17.29 6.57
N LEU A 187 9.29 -17.01 5.47
CA LEU A 187 9.86 -15.69 5.18
C LEU A 187 8.79 -14.60 5.14
N THR A 188 7.66 -14.85 4.48
CA THR A 188 6.56 -13.87 4.42
C THR A 188 6.01 -13.56 5.82
N LYS A 189 5.80 -14.59 6.65
CA LYS A 189 5.33 -14.44 8.03
C LYS A 189 6.34 -13.65 8.86
N GLU A 190 7.60 -14.06 8.88
CA GLU A 190 8.66 -13.39 9.65
C GLU A 190 8.83 -11.93 9.23
N LEU A 191 8.83 -11.65 7.92
CA LEU A 191 8.91 -10.28 7.44
C LEU A 191 7.69 -9.45 7.88
N THR A 192 6.49 -10.03 7.91
CA THR A 192 5.29 -9.33 8.40
C THR A 192 5.46 -8.92 9.86
N ASP A 193 5.92 -9.84 10.72
CA ASP A 193 6.15 -9.54 12.14
C ASP A 193 7.21 -8.44 12.33
N VAL A 194 8.31 -8.52 11.58
CA VAL A 194 9.38 -7.51 11.62
C VAL A 194 8.86 -6.15 11.16
N VAL A 195 8.08 -6.09 10.07
CA VAL A 195 7.47 -4.85 9.57
C VAL A 195 6.56 -4.23 10.62
N LEU A 196 5.73 -5.02 11.29
CA LEU A 196 4.86 -4.52 12.37
C LEU A 196 5.67 -3.98 13.55
N SER A 197 6.68 -4.73 14.00
CA SER A 197 7.53 -4.33 15.12
C SER A 197 8.29 -3.04 14.83
N GLU A 198 8.88 -2.91 13.65
CA GLU A 198 9.63 -1.71 13.27
C GLU A 198 8.71 -0.51 13.04
N LEU A 199 7.50 -0.73 12.51
CA LEU A 199 6.49 0.32 12.39
C LEU A 199 6.06 0.84 13.77
N ASP A 200 5.84 -0.04 14.75
CA ASP A 200 5.52 0.36 16.13
C ASP A 200 6.67 1.15 16.77
N LEU A 201 7.91 0.65 16.66
CA LEU A 201 9.09 1.34 17.17
C LEU A 201 9.24 2.74 16.58
N LEU A 202 9.08 2.87 15.26
CA LEU A 202 9.19 4.15 14.57
C LEU A 202 8.08 5.12 14.99
N ASN A 203 6.84 4.63 15.11
CA ASN A 203 5.72 5.44 15.59
C ASN A 203 5.93 5.91 17.03
N ARG A 204 6.39 5.04 17.92
CA ARG A 204 6.71 5.40 19.31
C ARG A 204 7.80 6.45 19.39
N HIS A 205 8.80 6.38 18.51
CA HIS A 205 9.86 7.38 18.43
C HIS A 205 9.31 8.77 18.06
N PHE A 206 8.49 8.87 17.01
CA PHE A 206 7.86 10.13 16.63
C PHE A 206 6.92 10.66 17.72
N LYS A 207 6.16 9.78 18.38
CA LYS A 207 5.30 10.18 19.52
C LYS A 207 6.11 10.79 20.64
N SER A 208 7.24 10.17 20.99
CA SER A 208 8.13 10.67 22.03
C SER A 208 8.72 12.03 21.66
N GLN A 209 9.08 12.25 20.38
CA GLN A 209 9.56 13.55 19.89
C GLN A 209 8.48 14.62 20.01
N THR A 210 7.27 14.35 19.50
CA THR A 210 6.14 15.28 19.59
C THR A 210 5.81 15.65 21.05
N VAL A 211 5.83 14.68 21.97
CA VAL A 211 5.59 14.95 23.40
C VAL A 211 6.71 15.82 23.99
N THR A 212 7.96 15.53 23.67
CA THR A 212 9.12 16.29 24.16
C THR A 212 9.08 17.74 23.67
N GLU A 213 8.80 17.95 22.39
CA GLU A 213 8.66 19.30 21.80
C GLU A 213 7.52 20.09 22.46
N LYS A 214 6.38 19.44 22.73
CA LYS A 214 5.26 20.06 23.44
C LYS A 214 5.63 20.44 24.88
N THR A 215 6.37 19.58 25.60
CA THR A 215 6.85 19.88 26.95
C THR A 215 7.76 21.11 26.96
N ILE A 216 8.76 21.15 26.08
CA ILE A 216 9.68 22.28 25.95
C ILE A 216 8.92 23.57 25.61
N PHE A 217 7.92 23.49 24.73
CA PHE A 217 7.07 24.63 24.41
C PHE A 217 6.32 25.16 25.63
N ILE A 218 5.72 24.28 26.43
CA ILE A 218 4.98 24.66 27.65
C ILE A 218 5.93 25.28 28.68
N GLU A 219 7.09 24.68 28.92
CA GLU A 219 8.11 25.22 29.85
C GLU A 219 8.54 26.63 29.47
N ASN A 220 8.84 26.86 28.19
CA ASN A 220 9.18 28.18 27.67
C ASN A 220 8.04 29.19 27.87
N ARG A 221 6.78 28.76 27.68
CA ARG A 221 5.62 29.63 27.87
C ARG A 221 5.40 29.97 29.35
N ILE A 222 5.56 29.02 30.26
CA ILE A 222 5.47 29.25 31.71
C ILE A 222 6.54 30.26 32.15
N ALA A 223 7.78 30.09 31.68
CA ALA A 223 8.87 31.02 32.00
C ALA A 223 8.59 32.44 31.48
N SER A 224 8.12 32.56 30.24
CA SER A 224 7.72 33.85 29.65
C SER A 224 6.61 34.53 30.43
N VAL A 225 5.53 33.81 30.75
CA VAL A 225 4.38 34.35 31.49
C VAL A 225 4.79 34.76 32.91
N GLY A 226 5.66 33.98 33.57
CA GLY A 226 6.20 34.35 34.88
C GLY A 226 7.01 35.65 34.84
N ASN A 227 7.80 35.87 33.79
CA ASN A 227 8.53 37.11 33.62
C ASN A 227 7.61 38.31 33.34
N ASP A 228 6.58 38.13 32.51
CA ASP A 228 5.59 39.16 32.20
C ASP A 228 4.78 39.57 33.44
N LEU A 229 4.42 38.59 34.30
CA LEU A 229 3.77 38.83 35.58
C LEU A 229 4.66 39.68 36.50
N LYS A 230 5.92 39.29 36.68
CA LYS A 230 6.88 40.01 37.52
C LYS A 230 7.06 41.45 37.06
N LEU A 231 7.17 41.69 35.75
CA LEU A 231 7.25 43.04 35.19
C LEU A 231 5.97 43.86 35.43
N SER A 232 4.80 43.21 35.35
CA SER A 232 3.51 43.86 35.58
C SER A 232 3.33 44.25 37.05
N GLU A 233 3.74 43.38 37.98
CA GLU A 233 3.76 43.67 39.41
C GLU A 233 4.70 44.84 39.74
N GLN A 234 5.90 44.87 39.15
CA GLN A 234 6.83 45.99 39.33
C GLN A 234 6.27 47.31 38.81
N ARG A 235 5.59 47.30 37.65
CA ARG A 235 4.90 48.49 37.12
C ARG A 235 3.79 48.96 38.05
N LEU A 236 3.01 48.03 38.61
CA LEU A 236 1.93 48.35 39.56
C LEU A 236 2.49 48.95 40.86
N MET A 237 3.57 48.37 41.40
CA MET A 237 4.27 48.90 42.57
C MET A 237 4.75 50.33 42.32
N ALA A 238 5.44 50.56 41.19
CA ALA A 238 5.94 51.89 40.82
C ALA A 238 4.82 52.92 40.59
N PHE A 239 3.69 52.49 40.03
CA PHE A 239 2.50 53.35 39.85
C PHE A 239 1.89 53.75 41.21
N ASN A 240 1.71 52.78 42.12
CA ASN A 240 1.17 53.04 43.45
C ASN A 240 2.10 53.94 44.27
N GLU A 241 3.42 53.78 44.16
CA GLU A 241 4.39 54.64 44.84
C GLU A 241 4.31 56.09 44.36
N LYS A 242 4.21 56.31 43.05
CA LYS A 242 4.03 57.65 42.47
C LYS A 242 2.74 58.32 42.91
N ASN A 243 1.63 57.58 42.96
CA ASN A 243 0.34 58.12 43.38
C ASN A 243 0.22 58.36 44.89
N ARG A 244 1.15 57.84 45.72
CA ARG A 244 1.18 58.08 47.16
C ARG A 244 1.91 59.36 47.55
N GLN A 245 2.60 60.00 46.59
CA GLN A 245 3.39 61.23 46.78
C GLN A 245 2.63 62.50 46.30
N ILE A 246 1.37 62.34 45.88
CA ILE A 246 0.43 63.40 45.53
C ILE A 246 -0.62 63.46 46.64
#